data_AF-A0A520HFF9-F1
#
_entry.id   AF-A0A520HFF9-F1
#
_cell.length_a   1.000
_cell.length_b   1.000
_cell.length_c   1.000
_cell.angle_alpha   90.00
_cell.angle_beta   90.00
_cell.angle_gamma   90.00
#
_symmetry.space_group_name_H-M   'P 1'
#
loop_
_entity.id
_entity.type
_entity.pdbx_description
1 polymer ?
#
loop_
_entity_poly.entity_id
_entity_poly.type
_entity_poly.pdbx_seq_one_letter_code
_entity_poly.pdbx_strand_id
1 'polypeptide(L)' 'MDRRQFLASGGVAALAATFVPAAAWAQGGDAALNAEFDRIFRDQVARQPELATSLGLDKGPMADAKRRLSPRTPAKR' A
#
# COMPACT_ATOMS: atom_id res chain seq x y z
N MET A 1 26.78 -24.61 -35.64
CA MET A 1 26.50 -23.35 -34.92
C MET A 1 27.73 -22.47 -35.02
N ASP A 2 27.61 -21.31 -35.67
CA ASP A 2 28.74 -20.42 -35.86
C ASP A 2 28.91 -19.50 -34.65
N ARG A 3 30.12 -19.45 -34.07
CA ARG A 3 30.45 -18.65 -32.88
C ARG A 3 30.07 -17.17 -33.03
N ARG A 4 30.14 -16.64 -34.25
CA ARG A 4 29.72 -15.27 -34.58
C ARG A 4 28.20 -15.10 -34.52
N GLN A 5 27.43 -16.08 -34.99
CA GLN A 5 25.97 -16.05 -34.88
C GLN A 5 25.52 -16.16 -33.41
N PHE A 6 26.21 -16.96 -32.60
CA PHE A 6 25.92 -17.08 -31.17
C PHE A 6 26.20 -15.77 -30.42
N LEU A 7 27.34 -15.11 -30.68
CA LEU A 7 27.65 -13.83 -30.04
C LEU A 7 26.72 -12.69 -30.52
N ALA A 8 26.39 -12.66 -31.82
CA ALA A 8 25.47 -11.66 -32.35
C ALA A 8 24.05 -11.83 -31.78
N SER A 9 23.54 -13.07 -31.70
CA SER A 9 22.22 -13.34 -31.12
C SER A 9 22.17 -13.11 -29.61
N GLY A 10 23.22 -13.53 -28.87
CA GLY A 10 23.32 -13.32 -27.44
C GLY A 10 23.43 -11.84 -27.04
N GLY A 11 24.20 -11.05 -27.79
CA GLY A 11 24.35 -9.61 -27.55
C GLY A 11 23.07 -8.82 -27.79
N VAL A 12 22.31 -9.16 -28.84
CA VAL A 12 21.00 -8.53 -29.13
C VAL A 12 19.97 -8.85 -28.05
N ALA A 13 19.94 -10.09 -27.54
CA ALA A 13 19.04 -10.48 -26.45
C ALA A 13 19.37 -9.75 -25.14
N ALA A 14 20.66 -9.58 -24.82
CA ALA A 14 21.09 -8.84 -23.63
C ALA A 14 20.73 -7.35 -23.71
N LEU A 15 20.92 -6.72 -24.88
CA LEU A 15 20.52 -5.34 -25.09
C LEU A 15 19.00 -5.16 -25.02
N ALA A 16 18.21 -6.05 -25.62
CA ALA A 16 16.76 -6.02 -25.53
C ALA A 16 16.25 -6.09 -24.08
N ALA A 17 16.91 -6.87 -23.22
CA ALA A 17 16.58 -6.96 -21.80
C ALA A 17 16.82 -5.64 -21.04
N THR A 18 17.79 -4.81 -21.47
CA THR A 18 18.05 -3.49 -20.87
C THR A 18 17.01 -2.43 -21.25
N PHE A 19 16.26 -2.65 -22.32
CA PHE A 19 15.20 -1.74 -22.78
C PHE A 19 13.81 -2.10 -22.24
N VAL A 20 13.68 -3.17 -21.46
CA VAL A 20 12.41 -3.49 -20.80
C VAL A 20 12.13 -2.40 -19.76
N PRO A 21 11.10 -1.56 -19.93
CA PRO A 21 10.82 -0.49 -18.98
C PRO A 21 10.53 -1.10 -17.61
N ALA A 22 11.07 -0.53 -16.52
CA ALA A 22 10.75 -0.98 -15.17
C ALA A 22 9.22 -0.99 -14.89
N ALA A 23 8.48 -0.10 -15.55
CA ALA A 23 7.01 -0.06 -15.53
C ALA A 23 6.34 -1.32 -16.12
N ALA A 24 7.01 -2.07 -17.00
CA ALA A 24 6.54 -3.36 -17.50
C ALA A 24 6.64 -4.47 -16.45
N TRP A 25 7.41 -4.27 -15.38
CA TRP A 25 7.45 -5.14 -14.19
C TRP A 25 6.50 -4.65 -13.09
N ALA A 26 6.09 -3.39 -13.14
CA ALA A 26 5.07 -2.80 -12.27
C ALA A 26 3.64 -3.09 -12.78
N GLN A 27 3.41 -4.29 -13.32
CA GLN A 27 2.06 -4.72 -13.70
C GLN A 27 1.28 -5.00 -12.42
N GLY A 28 0.55 -3.97 -11.96
CA GLY A 28 -0.52 -4.06 -10.96
C GLY A 28 -0.08 -4.64 -9.61
N GLY A 29 0.29 -3.77 -8.66
CA GLY A 29 0.27 -4.19 -7.25
C GLY A 29 -1.11 -4.76 -6.90
N ASP A 30 -1.15 -5.76 -6.00
CA ASP A 30 -2.38 -6.47 -5.62
C ASP A 30 -3.43 -5.50 -5.07
N ALA A 31 -4.27 -4.93 -5.94
CA ALA A 31 -5.31 -3.98 -5.57
C ALA A 31 -6.31 -4.61 -4.60
N ALA A 32 -6.58 -5.90 -4.78
CA ALA A 32 -7.41 -6.69 -3.86
C ALA A 32 -6.76 -6.80 -2.47
N LEU A 33 -5.45 -7.01 -2.39
CA LEU A 33 -4.72 -7.08 -1.13
C LEU A 33 -4.71 -5.72 -0.42
N ASN A 34 -4.47 -4.64 -1.17
CA ASN A 34 -4.51 -3.29 -0.62
C ASN A 34 -5.91 -2.94 -0.08
N ALA A 35 -6.97 -3.30 -0.81
CA ALA A 35 -8.34 -3.09 -0.34
C ALA A 35 -8.62 -3.85 0.97
N GLU A 36 -8.05 -5.04 1.12
CA GLU A 36 -8.17 -5.84 2.34
C GLU A 36 -7.39 -5.23 3.50
N PHE A 37 -6.17 -4.74 3.27
CA PHE A 37 -5.43 -3.98 4.27
C PHE A 37 -6.15 -2.72 4.71
N ASP A 38 -6.74 -1.97 3.78
CA ASP A 38 -7.54 -0.79 4.10
C ASP A 38 -8.77 -1.12 4.95
N ARG A 39 -9.38 -2.28 4.72
CA ARG A 39 -10.52 -2.76 5.52
C ARG A 39 -10.07 -3.08 6.95
N ILE A 40 -9.00 -3.87 7.10
CA ILE A 40 -8.45 -4.23 8.42
C ILE A 40 -8.03 -2.98 9.18
N PHE A 41 -7.35 -2.04 8.50
CA PHE A 41 -6.93 -0.77 9.08
C PHE A 41 -8.12 0.04 9.61
N ARG A 42 -9.16 0.23 8.79
CA ARG A 42 -10.36 0.95 9.20
C ARG A 42 -11.05 0.30 10.39
N ASP A 43 -11.15 -1.03 10.39
CA ASP A 43 -11.75 -1.78 11.51
C ASP A 43 -10.95 -1.58 12.81
N GLN A 44 -9.61 -1.60 12.74
CA GLN A 44 -8.76 -1.38 13.90
C GLN A 44 -8.86 0.05 14.44
N VAL A 45 -8.79 1.04 13.56
CA VAL A 45 -8.90 2.46 13.93
C VAL A 45 -10.30 2.76 14.50
N ALA A 46 -11.36 2.16 13.96
CA ALA A 46 -12.71 2.31 14.49
C ALA A 46 -12.88 1.73 15.90
N ARG A 47 -12.04 0.78 16.33
CA ARG A 47 -12.02 0.26 17.71
C ARG A 47 -11.29 1.18 18.68
N GLN A 48 -10.47 2.11 18.19
CA GLN A 48 -9.62 2.99 19.01
C GLN A 48 -9.90 4.48 18.71
N PRO A 49 -11.04 5.03 19.16
CA PRO A 49 -11.46 6.39 18.83
C PRO A 49 -10.48 7.49 19.29
N GLU A 50 -9.79 7.26 20.41
CA GLU A 50 -8.74 8.17 20.92
C GLU A 50 -7.55 8.25 19.96
N LEU A 51 -7.09 7.09 19.45
CA LEU A 51 -5.99 7.02 18.48
C LEU A 51 -6.38 7.61 17.13
N ALA A 52 -7.61 7.33 16.68
CA ALA A 52 -8.16 7.93 15.47
C ALA A 52 -8.16 9.46 15.55
N THR A 53 -8.52 10.01 16.72
CA THR A 53 -8.54 11.46 16.97
C THR A 53 -7.13 12.04 17.06
N SER A 54 -6.19 11.37 17.75
CA SER A 54 -4.80 11.85 17.86
C SER A 54 -4.07 11.88 16.52
N LEU A 55 -4.40 10.96 15.62
CA LEU A 55 -3.85 10.90 14.26
C LEU A 55 -4.63 11.75 13.24
N GLY A 56 -5.71 12.41 13.65
CA GLY A 56 -6.55 13.22 12.76
C GLY A 56 -7.39 12.42 11.76
N LEU A 57 -7.53 11.10 11.97
CA LEU A 57 -8.33 10.18 11.15
C LEU A 57 -9.83 10.28 11.43
N ASP A 58 -10.24 11.09 12.39
CA ASP A 58 -11.62 11.26 12.86
C ASP A 58 -12.46 12.22 11.98
N LYS A 59 -12.27 12.13 10.66
CA LYS A 59 -12.88 12.99 9.64
C LYS A 59 -13.54 12.16 8.54
N GLY A 60 -14.37 12.81 7.74
CA GLY A 60 -15.04 12.18 6.59
C GLY A 60 -15.78 10.89 7.00
N PRO A 61 -15.49 9.74 6.37
CA PRO A 61 -16.13 8.46 6.71
C PRO A 61 -15.98 8.00 8.17
N MET A 62 -14.98 8.47 8.91
CA MET A 62 -14.71 8.09 10.31
C MET A 62 -14.99 9.22 11.31
N ALA A 63 -15.80 10.22 10.91
CA ALA A 63 -16.14 11.36 11.76
C ALA A 63 -16.92 10.99 13.04
N ASP A 64 -17.53 9.80 13.07
CA ASP A 64 -18.23 9.27 14.24
C ASP A 64 -17.29 8.97 15.41
N ALA A 65 -16.01 8.70 15.15
CA ALA A 65 -14.99 8.42 16.17
C ALA A 65 -14.89 9.52 17.23
N LYS A 66 -15.08 10.80 16.86
CA LYS A 66 -15.11 11.94 17.79
C LYS A 66 -16.17 11.83 18.87
N ARG A 67 -17.30 11.20 18.56
CA ARG A 67 -18.42 11.04 19.51
C ARG A 67 -18.22 9.87 20.46
N ARG A 68 -17.20 9.05 20.22
CA ARG A 68 -16.90 7.83 20.97
C ARG A 68 -15.70 8.00 21.91
N LEU A 69 -15.23 9.25 22.09
CA LEU A 69 -14.16 9.58 23.02
C LEU A 69 -14.60 9.39 24.46
N SER A 70 -13.67 8.92 25.28
CA SER A 70 -13.90 8.75 26.71
C SER A 70 -14.02 10.12 27.40
N PRO A 71 -14.95 10.27 28.36
CA PRO A 71 -15.06 11.50 29.13
C PRO A 71 -13.74 11.83 29.83
N ARG A 72 -13.30 13.09 29.74
CA ARG A 72 -12.09 13.59 30.41
C ARG A 72 -12.36 13.93 31.88
N THR A 73 -12.91 12.97 32.64
CA THR A 73 -13.16 13.13 34.07
C THR A 73 -11.96 12.64 34.89
N PRO A 74 -11.77 13.12 36.14
CA PRO A 74 -10.69 12.64 37.01
C PRO A 74 -10.71 11.12 37.23
N ALA A 75 -11.90 10.50 37.21
CA ALA A 75 -12.05 9.05 37.38
C ALA A 75 -11.69 8.22 36.13
N LYS A 76 -11.51 8.86 34.97
CA LYS A 76 -11.18 8.21 33.68
C LYS A 76 -9.88 8.76 33.07
N ARG A 77 -9.06 9.46 33.87
CA ARG A 77 -7.77 10.01 33.46
C ARG A 77 -6.62 9.05 33.69
#